data_AF-A0A7S1DCJ6-F1
#
_entry.id   AF-A0A7S1DCJ6-F1
#
_cell.length_a   1.000
_cell.length_b   1.000
_cell.length_c   1.000
_cell.angle_alpha   90.00
_cell.angle_beta   90.00
_cell.angle_gamma   90.00
#
_symmetry.space_group_name_H-M   'P 1'
#
loop_
_entity.id
_entity.type
_entity.pdbx_description
1 polymer ?
#
loop_
_entity_poly.entity_id
_entity_poly.type
_entity_poly.pdbx_seq_one_letter_code
_entity_poly.pdbx_strand_id
1 'polypeptide(L)'
;SQQKQNDKETSLPPCRIVFVLGGPGAGKGTQCALLQERMGWAHLSAGDLLRAERKRGGPLADLINNHIKSGQIVPAHVTVGLLEKGMQEIYAQTGTTQFLIDGFPRSQGNVTAWEESMSHHNLEFVLNLECPEEVLVGRLLERGQTSGRSDDQIDVI
;
A
#
# COMPACT_ATOMS: atom_id res chain seq x y z
N SER A 1 7.89 -3.80 -45.04
CA SER A 1 8.86 -3.68 -43.94
C SER A 1 8.61 -2.39 -43.20
N GLN A 2 8.69 -2.42 -41.87
CA GLN A 2 8.45 -1.31 -40.93
C GLN A 2 6.99 -0.95 -40.67
N GLN A 3 6.34 -1.74 -39.81
CA GLN A 3 5.29 -1.30 -38.87
C GLN A 3 5.03 -2.45 -37.87
N LYS A 4 6.05 -2.73 -37.05
CA LYS A 4 5.97 -3.58 -35.84
C LYS A 4 6.97 -3.02 -34.83
N GLN A 5 6.70 -1.82 -34.33
CA GLN A 5 7.46 -1.19 -33.25
C GLN A 5 6.57 -0.08 -32.71
N ASN A 6 5.79 -0.41 -31.67
CA ASN A 6 5.41 0.52 -30.58
C ASN A 6 4.52 -0.07 -29.47
N ASP A 7 4.32 -1.38 -29.37
CA ASP A 7 3.60 -1.99 -28.23
C ASP A 7 4.55 -2.77 -27.30
N LYS A 8 5.43 -2.06 -26.60
CA LYS A 8 6.06 -2.57 -25.36
C LYS A 8 5.77 -1.60 -24.22
N GLU A 9 4.48 -1.39 -23.97
CA GLU A 9 4.04 -0.94 -22.66
C GLU A 9 4.28 -2.13 -21.72
N THR A 10 5.25 -1.98 -20.82
CA THR A 10 5.73 -3.04 -19.92
C THR A 10 4.65 -3.37 -18.90
N SER A 11 3.71 -4.25 -19.25
CA SER A 11 2.81 -4.85 -18.28
C SER A 11 3.64 -5.65 -17.27
N LEU A 12 3.32 -5.48 -15.98
CA LEU A 12 3.90 -6.32 -14.92
C LEU A 12 3.66 -7.80 -15.28
N PRO A 13 4.68 -8.67 -15.22
CA PRO A 13 4.42 -10.10 -15.27
C PRO A 13 3.56 -10.51 -14.06
N PRO A 14 2.93 -11.71 -14.10
CA PRO A 14 2.27 -12.25 -12.91
C PRO A 14 3.21 -12.24 -11.70
N CYS A 15 2.81 -11.54 -10.64
CA CYS A 15 3.57 -11.36 -9.43
C CYS A 15 3.01 -12.21 -8.29
N ARG A 16 3.84 -12.54 -7.31
CA ARG A 16 3.46 -13.19 -6.05
C ARG A 16 3.22 -12.11 -4.99
N ILE A 17 2.05 -12.14 -4.39
CA ILE A 17 1.57 -11.11 -3.49
C ILE A 17 1.27 -11.71 -2.13
N VAL A 18 1.71 -11.04 -1.07
CA VAL A 18 1.26 -11.29 0.30
C VAL A 18 0.69 -9.99 0.85
N PHE A 19 -0.56 -10.03 1.28
CA PHE A 19 -1.16 -8.91 2.02
C PHE A 19 -0.73 -8.98 3.47
N VAL A 20 -0.30 -7.85 4.03
CA VAL A 20 0.06 -7.72 5.44
C VAL A 20 -0.94 -6.80 6.12
N LEU A 21 -1.77 -7.40 6.99
CA LEU A 21 -2.87 -6.74 7.70
C LEU A 21 -2.61 -6.73 9.21
N GLY A 22 -3.45 -5.96 9.92
CA GLY A 22 -3.35 -5.73 11.35
C GLY A 22 -3.66 -4.29 11.72
N GLY A 23 -3.96 -4.05 12.99
CA GLY A 23 -4.33 -2.73 13.51
C GLY A 23 -3.26 -1.66 13.29
N PRO A 24 -3.61 -0.36 13.33
CA PRO A 24 -2.64 0.72 13.46
C PRO A 24 -1.72 0.45 14.66
N GLY A 25 -0.40 0.53 14.48
CA GLY A 25 0.56 0.23 15.56
C GLY A 25 0.93 -1.25 15.73
N ALA A 26 0.32 -2.17 14.97
CA ALA A 26 0.62 -3.61 15.05
C ALA A 26 2.05 -3.99 14.61
N GLY A 27 2.78 -3.08 13.98
CA GLY A 27 4.16 -3.30 13.53
C GLY A 27 4.29 -3.85 12.10
N LYS A 28 3.25 -3.73 11.27
CA LYS A 28 3.25 -4.20 9.86
C LYS A 28 4.48 -3.75 9.08
N GLY A 29 4.69 -2.44 8.94
CA GLY A 29 5.85 -1.89 8.23
C GLY A 29 7.19 -2.37 8.79
N THR A 30 7.31 -2.56 10.12
CA THR A 30 8.50 -3.13 10.76
C THR A 30 8.73 -4.58 10.34
N GLN A 31 7.68 -5.41 10.35
CA GLN A 31 7.78 -6.80 9.90
C GLN A 31 8.06 -6.89 8.40
N CYS A 32 7.43 -6.04 7.57
CA CYS A 32 7.70 -5.99 6.14
C CYS A 32 9.15 -5.61 5.83
N ALA A 33 9.73 -4.64 6.54
CA ALA A 33 11.13 -4.27 6.37
C ALA A 33 12.07 -5.44 6.70
N LEU A 34 11.81 -6.17 7.79
CA LEU A 34 12.58 -7.37 8.16
C LEU A 34 12.43 -8.49 7.12
N LEU A 35 11.23 -8.71 6.58
CA LEU A 35 10.98 -9.71 5.54
C LEU A 35 11.65 -9.32 4.23
N GLN A 36 11.65 -8.03 3.86
CA GLN A 36 12.39 -7.54 2.70
C GLN A 36 13.89 -7.82 2.83
N GLU A 37 14.49 -7.50 3.98
CA GLU A 37 15.91 -7.75 4.23
C GLU A 37 16.26 -9.25 4.18
N ARG A 38 15.42 -10.10 4.79
CA ARG A 38 15.72 -11.53 4.95
C ARG A 38 15.36 -12.38 3.74
N MET A 39 14.30 -12.02 3.02
CA MET A 39 13.70 -12.86 1.96
C MET A 39 13.76 -12.21 0.58
N GLY A 40 14.14 -10.93 0.47
CA GLY A 40 14.24 -10.21 -0.80
C GLY A 40 12.90 -9.77 -1.41
N TRP A 41 11.80 -9.87 -0.66
CA TRP A 41 10.49 -9.41 -1.11
C TRP A 41 10.41 -7.89 -1.06
N ALA A 42 9.85 -7.26 -2.09
CA ALA A 42 9.68 -5.81 -2.10
C ALA A 42 8.52 -5.38 -1.18
N HIS A 43 8.75 -4.39 -0.33
CA HIS A 43 7.72 -3.82 0.54
C HIS A 43 7.07 -2.60 -0.09
N LEU A 44 5.72 -2.62 -0.14
CA LEU A 44 4.91 -1.49 -0.58
C LEU A 44 3.82 -1.20 0.46
N SER A 45 3.86 -0.03 1.09
CA SER A 45 2.83 0.38 2.05
C SER A 45 1.79 1.28 1.38
N ALA A 46 0.53 0.82 1.36
CA ALA A 46 -0.57 1.59 0.79
C ALA A 46 -0.74 2.96 1.48
N GLY A 47 -0.49 3.01 2.80
CA GLY A 47 -0.52 4.25 3.56
C GLY A 47 0.59 5.22 3.17
N ASP A 48 1.81 4.73 2.92
CA ASP A 48 2.92 5.58 2.46
C ASP A 48 2.69 6.09 1.03
N LEU A 49 2.17 5.26 0.14
CA LEU A 49 1.82 5.68 -1.22
C LEU A 49 0.76 6.80 -1.21
N LEU A 50 -0.31 6.64 -0.42
CA LEU A 50 -1.32 7.69 -0.28
C LEU A 50 -0.74 8.97 0.33
N ARG A 51 0.13 8.88 1.34
CA ARG A 51 0.81 10.05 1.92
C ARG A 51 1.75 10.73 0.93
N ALA A 52 2.51 9.97 0.15
CA ALA A 52 3.41 10.49 -0.87
C ALA A 52 2.62 11.19 -1.98
N GLU A 53 1.54 10.59 -2.46
CA GLU A 53 0.70 11.19 -3.50
C GLU A 53 0.05 12.49 -3.01
N ARG A 54 -0.44 12.54 -1.78
CA ARG A 54 -0.96 13.77 -1.16
C ARG A 54 0.07 14.90 -1.09
N LYS A 55 1.35 14.56 -0.86
CA LYS A 55 2.46 15.53 -0.82
C LYS A 55 2.92 15.96 -2.21
N ARG A 56 2.76 15.12 -3.24
CA ARG A 56 3.16 15.39 -4.63
C ARG A 56 2.37 16.54 -5.26
N GLY A 57 1.13 16.75 -4.82
CA GLY A 57 0.23 17.77 -5.37
C GLY A 57 -0.38 17.37 -6.71
N GLY A 58 -1.24 18.24 -7.25
CA GLY A 58 -1.94 18.01 -8.51
C GLY A 58 -3.31 17.30 -8.36
N PRO A 59 -3.98 16.97 -9.47
CA PRO A 59 -5.39 16.58 -9.45
C PRO A 59 -5.71 15.37 -8.58
N LEU A 60 -4.83 14.36 -8.57
CA LEU A 60 -5.02 13.16 -7.76
C LEU A 60 -4.83 13.45 -6.26
N ALA A 61 -3.84 14.29 -5.92
CA ALA A 61 -3.63 14.75 -4.55
C ALA A 61 -4.84 15.56 -4.05
N ASP A 62 -5.40 16.44 -4.90
CA ASP A 62 -6.60 17.22 -4.58
C ASP A 62 -7.81 16.32 -4.34
N LEU A 63 -8.01 15.32 -5.20
CA LEU A 63 -9.06 14.32 -5.02
C LEU A 63 -8.92 13.59 -3.67
N ILE A 64 -7.73 13.09 -3.36
CA ILE A 64 -7.47 12.37 -2.09
C ILE A 64 -7.68 13.30 -0.90
N ASN A 65 -7.13 14.52 -0.95
CA ASN A 65 -7.24 15.49 0.13
C ASN A 65 -8.69 15.95 0.36
N ASN A 66 -9.49 16.10 -0.69
CA ASN A 66 -10.90 16.48 -0.59
C ASN A 66 -11.72 15.39 0.10
N HIS A 67 -11.52 14.11 -0.25
CA HIS A 67 -12.19 12.99 0.42
C HIS A 67 -11.83 12.94 1.91
N ILE A 68 -10.53 13.04 2.24
CA ILE A 68 -10.09 13.02 3.63
C ILE A 68 -10.67 14.20 4.42
N LYS A 69 -10.67 15.41 3.85
CA LYS A 69 -11.26 16.61 4.50
C LYS A 69 -12.76 16.50 4.71
N SER A 70 -13.48 15.85 3.79
CA SER A 70 -14.93 15.64 3.90
C SER A 70 -15.32 14.43 4.75
N GLY A 71 -14.34 13.74 5.37
CA GLY A 71 -14.57 12.49 6.09
C GLY A 71 -15.02 11.33 5.19
N GLN A 72 -14.87 11.48 3.87
CA GLN A 72 -15.20 10.46 2.89
C GLN A 72 -14.00 9.52 2.67
N ILE A 73 -14.32 8.26 2.40
CA ILE A 73 -13.31 7.24 2.10
C ILE A 73 -12.74 7.51 0.71
N VAL A 74 -11.42 7.51 0.59
CA VAL A 74 -10.73 7.59 -0.70
C VAL A 74 -11.18 6.42 -1.58
N PRO A 75 -11.59 6.64 -2.84
CA PRO A 75 -12.08 5.58 -3.71
C PRO A 75 -11.08 4.42 -3.83
N ALA A 76 -11.56 3.19 -3.76
CA ALA A 76 -10.70 2.00 -3.72
C ALA A 76 -9.77 1.88 -4.92
N HIS A 77 -10.24 2.22 -6.13
CA HIS A 77 -9.45 2.18 -7.36
C HIS A 77 -8.24 3.11 -7.32
N VAL A 78 -8.29 4.23 -6.58
CA VAL A 78 -7.14 5.12 -6.40
C VAL A 78 -6.01 4.38 -5.69
N THR A 79 -6.35 3.64 -4.63
CA THR A 79 -5.35 2.89 -3.86
C THR A 79 -4.77 1.75 -4.70
N VAL A 80 -5.60 1.04 -5.46
CA VAL A 80 -5.14 -0.04 -6.35
C VAL A 80 -4.23 0.49 -7.45
N GLY A 81 -4.58 1.58 -8.12
CA GLY A 81 -3.73 2.19 -9.14
C GLY A 81 -2.39 2.70 -8.59
N LEU A 82 -2.37 3.23 -7.36
CA LEU A 82 -1.12 3.60 -6.69
C LEU A 82 -0.26 2.36 -6.39
N LEU A 83 -0.88 1.26 -5.95
CA LEU A 83 -0.16 0.00 -5.69
C LEU A 83 0.43 -0.56 -6.98
N GLU A 84 -0.36 -0.65 -8.06
CA GLU A 84 0.08 -1.14 -9.35
C GLU A 84 1.27 -0.32 -9.88
N LYS A 85 1.16 1.02 -9.87
CA LYS A 85 2.25 1.91 -10.27
C LYS A 85 3.50 1.68 -9.42
N GLY A 86 3.36 1.55 -8.10
CA GLY A 86 4.48 1.26 -7.20
C GLY A 86 5.15 -0.08 -7.50
N MET A 87 4.36 -1.11 -7.80
CA MET A 87 4.88 -2.42 -8.23
C MET A 87 5.64 -2.31 -9.55
N GLN A 88 5.11 -1.57 -10.53
CA GLN A 88 5.76 -1.37 -11.84
C GLN A 88 7.11 -0.66 -11.68
N GLU A 89 7.17 0.39 -10.87
CA GLU A 89 8.39 1.15 -10.60
C GLU A 89 9.48 0.27 -9.94
N ILE A 90 9.10 -0.52 -8.93
CA ILE A 90 10.02 -1.44 -8.26
C ILE A 90 10.49 -2.54 -9.21
N TYR A 91 9.57 -3.13 -9.99
CA TYR A 91 9.90 -4.16 -10.98
C TYR A 91 10.89 -3.62 -12.02
N ALA A 92 10.66 -2.41 -12.54
CA ALA A 92 11.55 -1.78 -13.51
C ALA A 92 12.98 -1.57 -12.97
N GLN A 93 13.12 -1.33 -11.65
CA GLN A 93 14.41 -1.10 -11.01
C GLN A 93 15.14 -2.38 -10.58
N THR A 94 14.38 -3.40 -10.16
CA THR A 94 14.94 -4.56 -9.46
C THR A 94 14.68 -5.90 -10.15
N GLY A 95 13.72 -5.94 -11.07
CA GLY A 95 13.22 -7.19 -11.67
C GLY A 95 12.42 -8.08 -10.73
N THR A 96 12.15 -7.66 -9.48
CA THR A 96 11.42 -8.49 -8.51
C THR A 96 9.95 -8.64 -8.86
N THR A 97 9.43 -9.85 -8.65
CA THR A 97 8.01 -10.19 -8.85
C THR A 97 7.35 -10.62 -7.55
N GLN A 98 7.96 -10.32 -6.41
CA GLN A 98 7.51 -10.73 -5.07
C GLN A 98 7.26 -9.49 -4.21
N PHE A 99 6.00 -9.30 -3.80
CA PHE A 99 5.57 -8.08 -3.13
C PHE A 99 4.83 -8.34 -1.81
N LEU A 100 5.26 -7.64 -0.77
CA LEU A 100 4.56 -7.47 0.50
C LEU A 100 3.76 -6.17 0.41
N ILE A 101 2.44 -6.29 0.42
CA ILE A 101 1.54 -5.14 0.38
C ILE A 101 1.04 -4.87 1.81
N ASP A 102 1.60 -3.83 2.45
CA ASP A 102 1.27 -3.42 3.82
C ASP A 102 0.02 -2.53 3.86
N GLY A 103 -0.94 -2.96 4.66
CA GLY A 103 -2.10 -2.15 5.02
C GLY A 103 -3.13 -2.05 3.91
N PHE A 104 -3.21 -3.06 3.04
CA PHE A 104 -4.24 -3.26 2.03
C PHE A 104 -4.55 -4.76 1.91
N PRO A 105 -5.81 -5.16 1.67
CA PRO A 105 -7.02 -4.33 1.60
C PRO A 105 -7.53 -3.90 2.99
N ARG A 106 -8.22 -2.76 3.09
CA ARG A 106 -8.85 -2.27 4.36
C ARG A 106 -10.37 -2.24 4.35
N SER A 107 -10.99 -2.54 3.22
CA SER A 107 -12.43 -2.54 3.04
C SER A 107 -12.84 -3.51 1.96
N GLN A 108 -14.11 -3.90 1.93
CA GLN A 108 -14.64 -4.74 0.85
C GLN A 108 -14.46 -4.07 -0.53
N GLY A 109 -14.58 -2.74 -0.61
CA GLY A 109 -14.33 -2.01 -1.86
C GLY A 109 -12.88 -2.14 -2.34
N ASN A 110 -11.90 -2.21 -1.44
CA ASN A 110 -10.52 -2.51 -1.82
C ASN A 110 -10.36 -3.91 -2.38
N VAL A 111 -11.02 -4.91 -1.78
CA VAL A 111 -11.00 -6.30 -2.27
C VAL A 111 -11.58 -6.36 -3.68
N THR A 112 -12.78 -5.80 -3.89
CA THR A 112 -13.44 -5.80 -5.21
C THR A 112 -12.59 -5.08 -6.26
N ALA A 113 -12.06 -3.90 -5.95
CA ALA A 113 -11.20 -3.17 -6.89
C ALA A 113 -9.92 -3.94 -7.24
N TRP A 114 -9.34 -4.69 -6.29
CA TRP A 114 -8.20 -5.56 -6.53
C TRP A 114 -8.59 -6.73 -7.45
N GLU A 115 -9.70 -7.41 -7.19
CA GLU A 115 -10.18 -8.52 -8.03
C GLU A 115 -10.43 -8.07 -9.48
N GLU A 116 -10.97 -6.87 -9.68
CA GLU A 116 -11.26 -6.32 -11.01
C GLU A 116 -10.01 -6.01 -11.84
N SER A 117 -8.91 -5.57 -11.22
CA SER A 117 -7.74 -5.03 -11.94
C SER A 117 -6.45 -5.82 -11.73
N MET A 118 -6.30 -6.51 -10.61
CA MET A 118 -5.05 -7.12 -10.15
C MET A 118 -5.16 -8.65 -9.96
N SER A 119 -6.30 -9.26 -10.33
CA SER A 119 -6.54 -10.72 -10.18
C SER A 119 -5.61 -11.62 -10.99
N HIS A 120 -4.88 -11.07 -11.95
CA HIS A 120 -3.87 -11.79 -12.70
C HIS A 120 -2.57 -12.05 -11.91
N HIS A 121 -2.41 -11.41 -10.75
CA HIS A 121 -1.33 -11.71 -9.79
C HIS A 121 -1.73 -12.85 -8.84
N ASN A 122 -0.74 -13.62 -8.40
CA ASN A 122 -0.94 -14.71 -7.46
C ASN A 122 -0.93 -14.20 -6.01
N LEU A 123 -2.10 -14.14 -5.38
CA LEU A 123 -2.18 -13.91 -3.93
C LEU A 123 -1.85 -15.21 -3.19
N GLU A 124 -0.70 -15.23 -2.51
CA GLU A 124 -0.20 -16.40 -1.80
C GLU A 124 -0.98 -16.64 -0.51
N PHE A 125 -1.08 -15.60 0.33
CA PHE A 125 -1.81 -15.61 1.59
C PHE A 125 -1.92 -14.19 2.16
N VAL A 126 -2.69 -14.08 3.25
CA VAL A 126 -2.78 -12.88 4.09
C VAL A 126 -2.06 -13.14 5.40
N LEU A 127 -1.10 -12.28 5.74
CA LEU A 127 -0.44 -12.25 7.04
C LEU A 127 -1.16 -11.24 7.93
N ASN A 128 -1.94 -11.71 8.90
CA ASN A 128 -2.61 -10.86 9.87
C ASN A 128 -1.77 -10.73 11.16
N LEU A 129 -1.38 -9.51 11.51
CA LEU A 129 -0.67 -9.21 12.75
C LEU A 129 -1.67 -8.79 13.83
N GLU A 130 -1.90 -9.67 14.79
CA GLU A 130 -2.75 -9.43 15.94
C GLU A 130 -1.95 -8.89 17.13
N CYS A 131 -2.51 -7.89 17.79
CA CYS A 131 -1.89 -7.24 18.93
C CYS A 131 -2.98 -6.67 19.85
N PRO A 132 -2.86 -6.81 21.18
CA PRO A 132 -3.81 -6.22 22.12
C PRO A 132 -3.94 -4.71 21.94
N GLU A 133 -5.16 -4.19 22.09
CA GLU A 133 -5.48 -2.79 21.86
C GLU A 133 -4.64 -1.85 22.73
N GLU A 134 -4.40 -2.20 23.98
CA GLU A 134 -3.61 -1.40 24.92
C GLU A 134 -2.16 -1.24 24.42
N VAL A 135 -1.62 -2.27 23.77
CA VAL A 135 -0.27 -2.23 23.17
C VAL A 135 -0.27 -1.40 21.90
N LEU A 136 -1.33 -1.48 21.09
CA LEU A 136 -1.49 -0.66 19.88
C LEU A 136 -1.51 0.82 20.22
N VAL A 137 -2.35 1.21 21.19
CA VAL A 137 -2.48 2.61 21.65
C VAL A 137 -1.13 3.13 22.16
N GLY A 138 -0.46 2.38 23.04
CA GLY A 138 0.86 2.77 23.54
C GLY A 138 1.88 3.04 22.42
N ARG A 139 1.93 2.17 21.42
CA ARG A 139 2.82 2.32 20.26
C ARG A 139 2.45 3.51 19.36
N LEU A 140 1.16 3.79 19.18
CA LEU A 140 0.71 4.91 18.37
C LEU A 140 1.05 6.25 19.03
N LEU A 141 0.86 6.35 20.36
CA LEU A 141 1.23 7.54 21.14
C LEU A 141 2.73 7.83 21.06
N GLU A 142 3.57 6.81 21.21
CA GLU A 142 5.02 6.96 21.09
C GLU A 142 5.43 7.36 19.67
N ARG A 143 4.81 6.76 18.64
CA ARG A 143 5.08 7.10 17.24
C ARG A 143 4.61 8.51 16.89
N GLY A 144 3.52 8.98 17.47
CA GLY A 144 2.99 10.34 17.26
C GLY A 144 3.98 11.44 17.68
N GLN A 145 4.84 11.16 18.66
CA GLN A 145 5.84 12.12 19.15
C GLN A 145 6.93 12.45 18.12
N THR A 146 7.22 11.52 17.20
CA THR A 146 8.40 11.60 16.32
C THR A 146 8.08 11.52 14.82
N SER A 147 6.95 10.92 14.43
CA SER A 147 6.71 10.56 13.03
C SER A 147 6.14 11.68 12.15
N GLY A 148 5.59 12.75 12.75
CA GLY A 148 4.89 13.82 12.02
C GLY A 148 3.63 13.35 11.28
N ARG A 149 3.07 12.19 11.67
CA ARG A 149 1.84 11.62 11.10
C ARG A 149 0.62 12.28 11.73
N SER A 150 -0.24 12.87 10.90
CA SER A 150 -1.45 13.57 11.35
C SER A 150 -2.52 12.62 11.92
N ASP A 151 -2.44 11.33 11.57
CA ASP A 151 -3.35 10.25 11.98
C ASP A 151 -2.91 9.51 13.26
N ASP A 152 -1.81 9.93 13.90
CA ASP A 152 -1.29 9.35 15.15
C ASP A 152 -1.57 10.26 16.38
N GLN A 153 -2.66 11.02 16.39
CA GLN A 153 -3.06 11.91 17.50
C GLN A 153 -4.10 11.26 18.42
N ILE A 154 -4.07 11.60 19.72
CA ILE A 154 -4.99 11.07 20.75
C ILE A 154 -6.46 11.17 20.35
N ASP A 155 -6.86 12.26 19.69
CA ASP A 155 -8.26 12.48 19.29
C ASP A 155 -8.70 11.61 18.09
N VAL A 156 -7.76 10.86 17.48
CA VAL A 156 -7.93 10.05 16.26
C VAL A 156 -7.66 8.55 16.52
N ILE A 157 -7.02 8.20 17.64
CA ILE A 157 -6.72 6.83 18.10
C ILE A 157 -7.89 6.31 18.93
#